data_AF-A0A183EM00-F1
#
_entry.id   AF-A0A183EM00-F1
#
_cell.length_a   1.000
_cell.length_b   1.000
_cell.length_c   1.000
_cell.angle_alpha   90.00
_cell.angle_beta   90.00
_cell.angle_gamma   90.00
#
_symmetry.space_group_name_H-M   'P 1'
#
loop_
_entity.id
_entity.type
_entity.pdbx_description
1 polymer ?
#
loop_
_entity_poly.entity_id
_entity_poly.type
_entity_poly.pdbx_seq_one_letter_code
_entity_poly.pdbx_strand_id
1 'polypeptide(L)'
;MTGIDFNAPPGHFALKSVLQELFTVFDRRIHNLKDIDEKNFGKTFPVGEDSYLENLLRTLSSLCEHCLPSVLATLIHWYKKQLKLIEESGEGMDDKRLVLNYIFCTALNEVLPQLHFFPTVCDDSVSYLVTLAFKEVAYTDHSSYGSKYNSYLMVTERFTEVLGVLSHTHGAVIQRAFMNALNELRKENPITPYTMNCIIALLMAMKFYRIKVGIFYYK
;
A
#
# COMPACT_ATOMS: atom_id res chain seq x y z
N MET A 1 20.26 2.45 7.76
CA MET A 1 20.44 1.08 7.26
C MET A 1 21.88 0.71 7.48
N THR A 2 22.18 -0.50 7.96
CA THR A 2 23.55 -1.02 8.04
C THR A 2 24.09 -1.17 6.61
N GLY A 3 25.27 -0.62 6.31
CA GLY A 3 25.87 -0.59 4.96
C GLY A 3 25.98 -1.96 4.29
N ILE A 4 26.11 -1.97 2.96
CA ILE A 4 26.23 -3.19 2.14
C ILE A 4 27.46 -4.00 2.60
N ASP A 5 27.28 -5.29 2.87
CA ASP A 5 28.35 -6.20 3.26
C ASP A 5 28.77 -7.04 2.06
N PHE A 6 29.98 -6.81 1.55
CA PHE A 6 30.52 -7.48 0.37
C PHE A 6 30.91 -8.95 0.64
N ASN A 7 30.95 -9.36 1.92
CA ASN A 7 31.24 -10.75 2.30
C ASN A 7 29.98 -11.61 2.45
N ALA A 8 28.80 -11.02 2.25
CA ALA A 8 27.53 -11.74 2.36
C ALA A 8 27.31 -12.72 1.18
N PRO A 9 26.50 -13.77 1.37
CA PRO A 9 26.10 -14.66 0.27
C PRO A 9 25.49 -13.87 -0.90
N PRO A 10 25.74 -14.27 -2.17
CA PRO A 10 25.33 -13.48 -3.34
C PRO A 10 23.85 -13.09 -3.38
N GLY A 11 22.95 -13.99 -2.96
CA GLY A 11 21.51 -13.70 -2.89
C GLY A 11 21.15 -12.65 -1.83
N HIS A 12 21.81 -12.68 -0.67
CA HIS A 12 21.61 -11.68 0.38
C HIS A 12 22.16 -10.31 -0.05
N PHE A 13 23.34 -10.31 -0.67
CA PHE A 13 23.95 -9.11 -1.24
C PHE A 13 23.05 -8.47 -2.30
N ALA A 14 22.55 -9.27 -3.25
CA ALA A 14 21.66 -8.80 -4.31
C ALA A 14 20.38 -8.18 -3.74
N LEU A 15 19.70 -8.88 -2.82
CA LEU A 15 18.48 -8.36 -2.20
C LEU A 15 18.72 -7.05 -1.45
N LYS A 16 19.77 -7.01 -0.62
CA LYS A 16 20.10 -5.83 0.17
C LYS A 16 20.44 -4.63 -0.71
N SER A 17 21.15 -4.86 -1.82
CA SER A 17 21.50 -3.82 -2.78
C SER A 17 20.25 -3.25 -3.48
N VAL A 18 19.35 -4.12 -3.96
CA VAL A 18 18.10 -3.69 -4.60
C VAL A 18 17.21 -2.90 -3.62
N LEU A 19 17.06 -3.38 -2.38
CA LEU A 19 16.28 -2.67 -1.36
C LEU A 19 16.90 -1.32 -0.99
N GLN A 20 18.22 -1.25 -0.85
CA GLN A 20 18.90 0.01 -0.54
C GLN A 20 18.73 1.04 -1.66
N GLU A 21 18.85 0.61 -2.91
CA GLU A 21 18.66 1.50 -4.04
C GLU A 21 17.19 1.94 -4.15
N LEU A 22 16.24 1.02 -3.99
CA LEU A 22 14.82 1.32 -3.96
C LEU A 22 14.48 2.36 -2.88
N PHE A 23 14.97 2.17 -1.65
CA PHE A 23 14.74 3.14 -0.58
C PHE A 23 15.43 4.46 -0.83
N THR A 24 16.58 4.49 -1.49
CA THR A 24 17.24 5.74 -1.89
C THR A 24 16.38 6.52 -2.90
N VAL A 25 15.79 5.83 -3.88
CA VAL A 25 14.85 6.44 -4.84
C VAL A 25 13.60 6.95 -4.12
N PHE A 26 13.03 6.16 -3.22
CA PHE A 26 11.85 6.54 -2.43
C PHE A 26 12.10 7.74 -1.52
N ASP A 27 13.22 7.73 -0.79
CA ASP A 27 13.60 8.84 0.08
C ASP A 27 13.80 10.12 -0.75
N ARG A 28 14.47 10.04 -1.90
CA ARG A 28 14.59 11.20 -2.82
C ARG A 28 13.22 11.71 -3.27
N ARG A 29 12.28 10.81 -3.60
CA ARG A 29 10.91 11.20 -3.97
C ARG A 29 10.16 11.86 -2.82
N ILE A 30 10.32 11.41 -1.57
CA ILE A 30 9.70 12.04 -0.38
C ILE A 30 10.28 13.43 -0.11
N HIS A 31 11.56 13.67 -0.40
CA HIS A 31 12.23 14.95 -0.07
C HIS A 31 12.20 15.98 -1.20
N ASN A 32 12.11 15.57 -2.46
CA ASN A 32 12.12 16.45 -3.63
C ASN A 32 10.75 17.07 -3.96
N LEU A 33 9.84 17.16 -2.99
CA LEU A 33 8.44 17.59 -3.17
C LEU A 33 8.25 19.09 -3.34
N LYS A 34 9.28 19.83 -3.78
CA LYS A 34 9.26 21.30 -3.79
C LYS A 34 8.13 21.91 -4.64
N ASP A 35 7.48 21.15 -5.52
CA ASP A 35 6.37 21.62 -6.37
C ASP A 35 5.31 20.52 -6.63
N ILE A 36 4.73 19.88 -5.60
CA ILE A 36 3.46 19.14 -5.83
C ILE A 36 2.31 20.14 -5.99
N ASP A 37 2.27 20.83 -7.12
CA ASP A 37 1.02 21.36 -7.63
C ASP A 37 0.07 20.17 -7.91
N GLU A 38 -1.21 20.33 -7.62
CA GLU A 38 -2.27 19.31 -7.84
C GLU A 38 -2.30 18.74 -9.26
N LYS A 39 -1.86 19.52 -10.24
CA LYS A 39 -1.76 19.10 -11.66
C LYS A 39 -0.56 18.20 -11.94
N ASN A 40 0.37 18.08 -10.99
CA ASN A 40 1.62 17.38 -11.14
C ASN A 40 1.71 16.10 -10.30
N PHE A 41 0.86 15.80 -9.31
CA PHE A 41 0.95 14.51 -8.60
C PHE A 41 0.85 13.31 -9.57
N GLY A 42 -0.03 13.39 -10.57
CA GLY A 42 -0.09 12.41 -11.68
C GLY A 42 1.09 12.46 -12.65
N LYS A 43 1.86 13.55 -12.68
CA LYS A 43 3.09 13.73 -13.48
C LYS A 43 4.39 13.46 -12.70
N THR A 44 4.37 13.47 -11.37
CA THR A 44 5.50 13.08 -10.49
C THR A 44 5.64 11.56 -10.46
N PHE A 45 4.55 10.86 -10.81
CA PHE A 45 4.50 9.41 -10.98
C PHE A 45 3.88 9.03 -12.34
N PRO A 46 4.49 9.42 -13.48
CA PRO A 46 4.01 8.94 -14.76
C PRO A 46 4.22 7.42 -14.80
N VAL A 47 3.12 6.68 -14.93
CA VAL A 47 3.14 5.24 -15.22
C VAL A 47 3.89 5.07 -16.54
N GLY A 48 5.07 4.44 -16.52
CA GLY A 48 5.86 4.17 -17.73
C GLY A 48 7.07 5.08 -18.03
N GLU A 49 7.38 6.12 -17.25
CA GLU A 49 8.54 6.99 -17.55
C GLU A 49 9.79 6.69 -16.70
N ASP A 50 9.65 6.27 -15.45
CA ASP A 50 10.79 5.87 -14.62
C ASP A 50 11.13 4.39 -14.83
N SER A 51 11.68 4.10 -16.02
CA SER A 51 12.17 2.76 -16.38
C SER A 51 13.16 2.20 -15.37
N TYR A 52 13.89 3.06 -14.64
CA TYR A 52 14.82 2.64 -13.61
C TYR A 52 14.09 2.10 -12.37
N LEU A 53 13.12 2.85 -11.83
CA LEU A 53 12.29 2.38 -10.72
C LEU A 53 11.50 1.13 -11.09
N GLU A 54 10.92 1.07 -12.30
CA GLU A 54 10.21 -0.12 -12.76
C GLU A 54 11.13 -1.34 -12.81
N ASN A 55 12.36 -1.19 -13.28
CA ASN A 55 13.32 -2.28 -13.31
C ASN A 55 13.72 -2.73 -11.90
N LEU A 56 13.89 -1.79 -10.95
CA LEU A 56 14.14 -2.12 -9.54
C LEU A 56 12.97 -2.91 -8.94
N LEU A 57 11.73 -2.46 -9.20
CA LEU A 57 10.50 -3.10 -8.73
C LEU A 57 10.35 -4.51 -9.32
N ARG A 58 10.51 -4.69 -10.63
CA ARG A 58 10.46 -6.00 -11.29
C ARG A 58 11.54 -6.94 -10.74
N THR A 59 12.76 -6.44 -10.56
CA THR A 59 13.86 -7.22 -9.97
C THR A 59 13.52 -7.65 -8.55
N LEU A 60 12.96 -6.75 -7.74
CA LEU A 60 12.50 -7.06 -6.39
C LEU A 60 11.37 -8.10 -6.40
N SER A 61 10.42 -8.01 -7.34
CA SER A 61 9.34 -8.97 -7.52
C SER A 61 9.87 -10.39 -7.75
N SER A 62 10.85 -10.54 -8.66
CA SER A 62 11.48 -11.83 -8.93
C SER A 62 12.22 -12.38 -7.71
N LEU A 63 12.90 -11.53 -6.93
CA LEU A 63 13.54 -11.95 -5.67
C LEU A 63 12.51 -12.39 -4.63
N CYS A 64 11.32 -11.78 -4.61
CA CYS A 64 10.26 -12.08 -3.66
C CYS A 64 9.72 -13.50 -3.79
N GLU A 65 9.87 -14.19 -4.92
CA GLU A 65 9.54 -15.61 -5.07
C GLU A 65 10.23 -16.49 -4.00
N HIS A 66 11.39 -16.06 -3.50
CA HIS A 66 12.19 -16.81 -2.53
C HIS A 66 12.33 -16.14 -1.16
N CYS A 67 12.05 -14.84 -1.06
CA CYS A 67 12.33 -14.07 0.16
C CYS A 67 11.26 -13.04 0.55
N LEU A 68 10.03 -13.17 0.03
CA LEU A 68 8.94 -12.25 0.31
C LEU A 68 8.74 -11.93 1.81
N PRO A 69 8.76 -12.89 2.75
CA PRO A 69 8.53 -12.57 4.16
C PRO A 69 9.51 -11.51 4.70
N SER A 70 10.80 -11.65 4.39
CA SER A 70 11.84 -10.71 4.80
C SER A 70 11.71 -9.36 4.09
N VAL A 71 11.37 -9.37 2.80
CA VAL A 71 11.14 -8.15 2.02
C VAL A 71 9.95 -7.38 2.56
N LEU A 72 8.84 -8.06 2.79
CA LEU A 72 7.59 -7.48 3.27
C LEU A 72 7.77 -6.88 4.66
N ALA A 73 8.43 -7.61 5.58
CA ALA A 73 8.77 -7.09 6.89
C ALA A 73 9.66 -5.83 6.80
N THR A 74 10.63 -5.81 5.88
CA THR A 74 11.52 -4.67 5.68
C THR A 74 10.78 -3.45 5.10
N LEU A 75 9.91 -3.66 4.10
CA LEU A 75 9.07 -2.61 3.51
C LEU A 75 8.13 -1.99 4.56
N ILE A 76 7.45 -2.83 5.37
CA ILE A 76 6.57 -2.38 6.45
C ILE A 76 7.36 -1.59 7.50
N HIS A 77 8.56 -2.08 7.87
CA HIS A 77 9.42 -1.39 8.82
C HIS A 77 9.86 -0.01 8.29
N TRP A 78 10.31 0.05 7.04
CA TRP A 78 10.68 1.32 6.39
C TRP A 78 9.50 2.29 6.34
N TYR A 79 8.31 1.82 5.95
CA TYR A 79 7.10 2.65 5.90
C TYR A 79 6.76 3.25 7.26
N LYS A 80 6.72 2.43 8.33
CA LYS A 80 6.45 2.89 9.70
C LYS A 80 7.48 3.92 10.16
N LYS A 81 8.75 3.71 9.84
CA LYS A 81 9.83 4.63 10.16
C LYS A 81 9.64 5.97 9.44
N GLN A 82 9.36 5.95 8.14
CA GLN A 82 9.14 7.18 7.37
C GLN A 82 7.92 7.94 7.84
N LEU A 83 6.82 7.24 8.14
CA LEU A 83 5.60 7.86 8.66
C LEU A 83 5.89 8.63 9.96
N LYS A 84 6.64 8.02 10.89
CA LYS A 84 7.05 8.67 12.13
C LYS A 84 7.89 9.93 11.89
N LEU A 85 8.86 9.86 10.97
CA LEU A 85 9.71 11.01 10.62
C LEU A 85 8.90 12.16 10.00
N ILE A 86 7.90 11.83 9.18
CA ILE A 86 7.01 12.82 8.56
C ILE A 86 6.13 13.50 9.62
N GLU A 87 5.56 12.72 10.54
CA GLU A 87 4.76 13.22 11.67
C GLU A 87 5.58 14.14 12.59
N GLU A 88 6.86 13.82 12.81
CA GLU A 88 7.78 14.66 13.60
C GLU A 88 8.23 15.94 12.87
N SER A 89 8.13 16.00 11.53
CA SER A 89 8.67 17.12 10.74
C SER A 89 7.79 18.36 10.68
N GLY A 90 6.48 18.25 10.92
CA GLY A 90 5.50 19.35 10.94
C GLY A 90 5.21 20.04 9.60
N GLU A 91 6.22 20.28 8.76
CA GLU A 91 6.11 20.98 7.47
C GLU A 91 5.86 20.04 6.29
N GLY A 92 4.82 20.32 5.49
CA GLY A 92 4.46 19.53 4.30
C GLY A 92 4.06 18.09 4.64
N MET A 93 3.58 17.86 5.87
CA MET A 93 3.25 16.55 6.41
C MET A 93 2.28 15.77 5.52
N ASP A 94 1.19 16.41 5.11
CA ASP A 94 0.16 15.76 4.29
C ASP A 94 0.68 15.36 2.91
N ASP A 95 1.48 16.22 2.28
CA ASP A 95 2.05 15.95 0.94
C ASP A 95 3.07 14.80 0.99
N LYS A 96 3.96 14.84 1.98
CA LYS A 96 4.93 13.76 2.23
C LYS A 96 4.23 12.45 2.54
N ARG A 97 3.14 12.48 3.33
CA ARG A 97 2.35 11.28 3.67
C ARG A 97 1.66 10.71 2.44
N LEU A 98 1.05 11.54 1.60
CA LEU A 98 0.43 11.10 0.34
C LEU A 98 1.46 10.41 -0.57
N VAL A 99 2.65 11.00 -0.70
CA VAL A 99 3.75 10.42 -1.50
C VAL A 99 4.25 9.11 -0.90
N LEU A 100 4.49 9.07 0.43
CA LEU A 100 4.91 7.87 1.13
C LEU A 100 3.92 6.72 0.93
N ASN A 101 2.62 7.00 1.11
CA ASN A 101 1.57 6.02 0.90
C ASN A 101 1.54 5.53 -0.55
N TYR A 102 1.66 6.44 -1.53
CA TYR A 102 1.65 6.09 -2.95
C TYR A 102 2.80 5.15 -3.35
N ILE A 103 4.03 5.48 -2.96
CA ILE A 103 5.21 4.67 -3.31
C ILE A 103 5.23 3.35 -2.53
N PHE A 104 4.73 3.34 -1.29
CA PHE A 104 4.56 2.12 -0.52
C PHE A 104 3.58 1.16 -1.18
N CYS A 105 2.39 1.63 -1.55
CA CYS A 105 1.41 0.82 -2.28
C CYS A 105 1.96 0.34 -3.64
N THR A 106 2.78 1.15 -4.30
CA THR A 106 3.43 0.76 -5.55
C THR A 106 4.41 -0.40 -5.37
N ALA A 107 5.25 -0.35 -4.33
CA ALA A 107 6.10 -1.49 -3.99
C ALA A 107 5.26 -2.72 -3.60
N LEU A 108 4.20 -2.55 -2.81
CA LEU A 108 3.33 -3.65 -2.39
C LEU A 108 2.65 -4.35 -3.57
N ASN A 109 2.06 -3.61 -4.51
CA ASN A 109 1.40 -4.19 -5.67
C ASN A 109 2.34 -5.02 -6.55
N GLU A 110 3.64 -4.72 -6.51
CA GLU A 110 4.66 -5.46 -7.23
C GLU A 110 5.09 -6.76 -6.51
N VAL A 111 5.15 -6.76 -5.17
CA VAL A 111 5.70 -7.88 -4.37
C VAL A 111 4.65 -8.80 -3.74
N LEU A 112 3.43 -8.32 -3.53
CA LEU A 112 2.34 -9.11 -2.96
C LEU A 112 1.80 -10.22 -3.88
N PRO A 113 1.89 -10.15 -5.22
CA PRO A 113 1.53 -11.28 -6.07
C PRO A 113 2.27 -12.57 -5.72
N GLN A 114 3.49 -12.50 -5.15
CA GLN A 114 4.29 -13.65 -4.72
C GLN A 114 3.79 -14.31 -3.43
N LEU A 115 2.75 -13.77 -2.75
CA LEU A 115 2.22 -14.35 -1.50
C LEU A 115 1.78 -15.81 -1.62
N HIS A 116 1.41 -16.27 -2.82
CA HIS A 116 1.00 -17.65 -3.05
C HIS A 116 2.13 -18.67 -2.76
N PHE A 117 3.40 -18.23 -2.79
CA PHE A 117 4.55 -19.04 -2.37
C PHE A 117 4.71 -19.13 -0.84
N PHE A 118 4.02 -18.28 -0.07
CA PHE A 118 4.19 -18.14 1.39
C PHE A 118 2.82 -18.11 2.12
N PRO A 119 2.06 -19.22 2.11
CA PRO A 119 0.64 -19.22 2.45
C PRO A 119 0.29 -18.86 3.90
N THR A 120 1.22 -18.96 4.86
CA THR A 120 0.93 -18.68 6.28
C THR A 120 1.99 -17.82 6.98
N VAL A 121 3.24 -17.82 6.49
CA VAL A 121 4.35 -17.10 7.13
C VAL A 121 4.15 -15.59 7.11
N CYS A 122 3.35 -15.08 6.16
CA CYS A 122 3.08 -13.66 6.00
C CYS A 122 1.80 -13.19 6.70
N ASP A 123 1.07 -14.04 7.44
CA ASP A 123 -0.28 -13.73 7.98
C ASP A 123 -0.31 -12.44 8.81
N ASP A 124 0.68 -12.24 9.70
CA ASP A 124 0.77 -11.02 10.52
C ASP A 124 1.00 -9.77 9.66
N SER A 125 1.84 -9.89 8.64
CA SER A 125 2.11 -8.80 7.70
C SER A 125 0.87 -8.49 6.85
N VAL A 126 0.16 -9.51 6.39
CA VAL A 126 -1.09 -9.35 5.65
C VAL A 126 -2.16 -8.71 6.53
N SER A 127 -2.35 -9.18 7.77
CA SER A 127 -3.31 -8.60 8.70
C SER A 127 -3.02 -7.11 8.98
N TYR A 128 -1.74 -6.77 9.17
CA TYR A 128 -1.31 -5.38 9.28
C TYR A 128 -1.66 -4.56 8.03
N LEU A 129 -1.34 -5.06 6.83
CA LEU A 129 -1.60 -4.35 5.58
C LEU A 129 -3.09 -4.17 5.29
N VAL A 130 -3.92 -5.17 5.60
CA VAL A 130 -5.38 -5.07 5.49
C VAL A 130 -5.90 -3.98 6.43
N THR A 131 -5.44 -3.99 7.68
CA THR A 131 -5.83 -2.97 8.67
C THR A 131 -5.41 -1.57 8.23
N LEU A 132 -4.19 -1.42 7.74
CA LEU A 132 -3.67 -0.15 7.22
C LEU A 132 -4.47 0.32 6.00
N ALA A 133 -4.74 -0.56 5.04
CA ALA A 133 -5.48 -0.20 3.84
C ALA A 133 -6.91 0.27 4.18
N PHE A 134 -7.64 -0.46 5.04
CA PHE A 134 -8.97 -0.03 5.47
C PHE A 134 -8.97 1.32 6.22
N LYS A 135 -7.90 1.62 6.97
CA LYS A 135 -7.72 2.92 7.60
C LYS A 135 -7.53 4.04 6.56
N GLU A 136 -6.70 3.81 5.56
CA GLU A 136 -6.34 4.85 4.57
C GLU A 136 -7.42 5.07 3.48
N VAL A 137 -8.31 4.08 3.25
CA VAL A 137 -9.47 4.22 2.33
C VAL A 137 -10.74 4.72 3.02
N ALA A 138 -10.71 4.90 4.34
CA ALA A 138 -11.87 5.38 5.09
C ALA A 138 -12.35 6.74 4.57
N TYR A 139 -13.66 6.99 4.62
CA TYR A 139 -14.20 8.26 4.12
C TYR A 139 -13.58 9.45 4.84
N THR A 140 -13.03 10.37 4.06
CA THR A 140 -12.56 11.67 4.52
C THR A 140 -13.34 12.75 3.78
N ASP A 141 -13.81 13.76 4.52
CA ASP A 141 -14.59 14.87 3.95
C ASP A 141 -13.72 15.68 2.97
N HIS A 142 -14.32 16.09 1.85
CA HIS A 142 -13.66 16.90 0.83
C HIS A 142 -13.05 18.20 1.41
N SER A 143 -13.70 18.77 2.42
CA SER A 143 -13.21 19.95 3.15
C SER A 143 -11.88 19.74 3.88
N SER A 144 -11.50 18.49 4.18
CA SER A 144 -10.27 18.18 4.92
C SER A 144 -9.02 18.23 4.05
N TYR A 145 -9.12 17.87 2.77
CA TYR A 145 -7.99 17.92 1.82
C TYR A 145 -8.05 19.11 0.87
N GLY A 146 -9.22 19.76 0.76
CA GLY A 146 -9.43 20.89 -0.13
C GLY A 146 -8.94 20.59 -1.54
N SER A 147 -7.97 21.37 -1.98
CA SER A 147 -7.41 21.29 -3.32
C SER A 147 -6.57 20.00 -3.55
N LYS A 148 -6.07 19.36 -2.49
CA LYS A 148 -5.29 18.09 -2.51
C LYS A 148 -6.14 16.82 -2.62
N TYR A 149 -7.46 16.95 -2.72
CA TYR A 149 -8.38 15.81 -2.69
C TYR A 149 -8.14 14.80 -3.83
N ASN A 150 -7.73 15.27 -5.02
CA ASN A 150 -7.42 14.36 -6.13
C ASN A 150 -6.22 13.45 -5.81
N SER A 151 -5.16 13.99 -5.20
CA SER A 151 -4.00 13.20 -4.77
C SER A 151 -4.37 12.19 -3.69
N TYR A 152 -5.24 12.59 -2.75
CA TYR A 152 -5.81 11.68 -1.77
C TYR A 152 -6.60 10.53 -2.41
N LEU A 153 -7.45 10.83 -3.39
CA LEU A 153 -8.21 9.80 -4.13
C LEU A 153 -7.28 8.84 -4.88
N MET A 154 -6.22 9.35 -5.50
CA MET A 154 -5.20 8.49 -6.15
C MET A 154 -4.55 7.53 -5.15
N VAL A 155 -4.18 8.01 -3.96
CA VAL A 155 -3.61 7.16 -2.90
C VAL A 155 -4.62 6.13 -2.40
N THR A 156 -5.87 6.54 -2.19
CA THR A 156 -6.98 5.65 -1.80
C THR A 156 -7.18 4.54 -2.82
N GLU A 157 -7.12 4.88 -4.11
CA GLU A 157 -7.20 3.91 -5.19
C GLU A 157 -6.04 2.90 -5.15
N ARG A 158 -4.79 3.34 -4.90
CA ARG A 158 -3.65 2.43 -4.74
C ARG A 158 -3.81 1.46 -3.57
N PHE A 159 -4.32 1.91 -2.42
CA PHE A 159 -4.63 0.99 -1.30
C PHE A 159 -5.77 0.02 -1.64
N THR A 160 -6.73 0.47 -2.42
CA THR A 160 -7.82 -0.38 -2.91
C THR A 160 -7.28 -1.48 -3.85
N GLU A 161 -6.29 -1.17 -4.69
CA GLU A 161 -5.57 -2.18 -5.49
C GLU A 161 -4.82 -3.17 -4.60
N VAL A 162 -4.13 -2.72 -3.55
CA VAL A 162 -3.44 -3.59 -2.59
C VAL A 162 -4.42 -4.58 -1.96
N LEU A 163 -5.60 -4.13 -1.53
CA LEU A 163 -6.67 -5.02 -1.05
C LEU A 163 -7.10 -6.03 -2.13
N GLY A 164 -7.22 -5.58 -3.39
CA GLY A 164 -7.48 -6.46 -4.53
C GLY A 164 -6.43 -7.56 -4.68
N VAL A 165 -5.14 -7.21 -4.64
CA VAL A 165 -4.04 -8.18 -4.73
C VAL A 165 -4.06 -9.16 -3.57
N LEU A 166 -4.21 -8.67 -2.34
CA LEU A 166 -4.31 -9.50 -1.13
C LEU A 166 -5.52 -10.45 -1.18
N SER A 167 -6.62 -10.06 -1.83
CA SER A 167 -7.84 -10.89 -1.91
C SER A 167 -7.62 -12.22 -2.64
N HIS A 168 -6.62 -12.31 -3.51
CA HIS A 168 -6.34 -13.53 -4.26
C HIS A 168 -5.92 -14.71 -3.38
N THR A 169 -5.22 -14.41 -2.28
CA THR A 169 -4.66 -15.39 -1.34
C THR A 169 -5.32 -15.31 0.04
N HIS A 170 -5.73 -14.12 0.50
CA HIS A 170 -6.22 -13.84 1.85
C HIS A 170 -7.62 -13.20 1.88
N GLY A 171 -8.48 -13.56 0.92
CA GLY A 171 -9.83 -12.99 0.79
C GLY A 171 -10.67 -13.08 2.08
N ALA A 172 -10.56 -14.16 2.85
CA ALA A 172 -11.29 -14.33 4.12
C ALA A 172 -10.93 -13.26 5.17
N VAL A 173 -9.68 -12.82 5.23
CA VAL A 173 -9.22 -11.77 6.16
C VAL A 173 -9.84 -10.42 5.78
N ILE A 174 -9.86 -10.11 4.47
CA ILE A 174 -10.45 -8.88 3.94
C ILE A 174 -11.97 -8.88 4.14
N GLN A 175 -12.64 -9.99 3.84
CA GLN A 175 -14.08 -10.11 4.04
C GLN A 175 -14.47 -9.91 5.51
N ARG A 176 -13.70 -10.47 6.45
CA ARG A 176 -13.91 -10.26 7.88
C ARG A 176 -13.74 -8.79 8.27
N ALA A 177 -12.66 -8.15 7.81
CA ALA A 177 -12.41 -6.73 8.08
C ALA A 177 -13.53 -5.83 7.52
N PHE A 178 -13.95 -6.07 6.27
CA PHE A 178 -15.05 -5.37 5.63
C PHE A 178 -16.37 -5.54 6.38
N MET A 179 -16.75 -6.78 6.70
CA MET A 179 -18.00 -7.05 7.41
C MET A 179 -18.02 -6.45 8.80
N ASN A 180 -16.88 -6.47 9.51
CA ASN A 180 -16.75 -5.81 10.80
C ASN A 180 -16.97 -4.30 10.67
N ALA A 181 -16.28 -3.63 9.74
CA ALA A 181 -16.43 -2.20 9.52
C ALA A 181 -17.86 -1.82 9.12
N LEU A 182 -18.49 -2.60 8.22
CA LEU A 182 -19.86 -2.35 7.77
C LEU A 182 -20.88 -2.53 8.90
N ASN A 183 -20.69 -3.54 9.74
CA ASN A 183 -21.58 -3.79 10.88
C ASN A 183 -21.47 -2.68 11.92
N GLU A 184 -20.28 -2.13 12.17
CA GLU A 184 -20.11 -0.98 13.07
C GLU A 184 -20.86 0.25 12.56
N LEU A 185 -20.71 0.59 11.27
CA LEU A 185 -21.42 1.73 10.66
C LEU A 185 -22.95 1.57 10.71
N ARG A 186 -23.45 0.34 10.60
CA ARG A 186 -24.89 0.03 10.66
C ARG A 186 -25.50 0.11 12.06
N LYS A 187 -24.70 0.20 13.13
CA LYS A 187 -25.22 0.38 14.49
C LYS A 187 -25.82 1.78 14.71
N GLU A 188 -25.42 2.75 13.91
CA GLU A 188 -25.95 4.11 13.98
C GLU A 188 -27.38 4.19 13.42
N ASN A 189 -28.31 4.68 14.24
CA ASN A 189 -29.72 4.81 13.86
C ASN A 189 -30.33 6.09 14.47
N PRO A 190 -30.84 7.04 13.66
CA PRO A 190 -30.91 7.02 12.20
C PRO A 190 -29.54 7.19 11.54
N ILE A 191 -29.35 6.58 10.38
CA ILE A 191 -28.12 6.72 9.58
C ILE A 191 -27.98 8.17 9.12
N THR A 192 -26.88 8.82 9.51
CA THR A 192 -26.55 10.18 9.08
C THR A 192 -25.99 10.21 7.65
N PRO A 193 -26.03 11.38 6.96
CA PRO A 193 -25.38 11.54 5.65
C PRO A 193 -23.88 11.22 5.67
N TYR A 194 -23.19 11.52 6.78
CA TYR A 194 -21.80 11.17 6.98
C TYR A 194 -21.58 9.66 6.97
N THR A 195 -22.37 8.92 7.75
CA THR A 195 -22.27 7.46 7.83
C THR A 195 -22.63 6.79 6.51
N MET A 196 -23.55 7.38 5.73
CA MET A 196 -23.81 6.94 4.36
C MET A 196 -22.55 7.07 3.48
N ASN A 197 -21.82 8.19 3.56
CA ASN A 197 -20.56 8.36 2.83
C ASN A 197 -19.47 7.38 3.30
N CYS A 198 -19.39 7.09 4.60
CA CYS A 198 -18.52 6.04 5.12
C CYS A 198 -18.85 4.66 4.53
N ILE A 199 -20.14 4.31 4.43
CA ILE A 199 -20.58 3.07 3.80
C ILE A 199 -20.20 3.04 2.32
N ILE A 200 -20.39 4.14 1.59
CA ILE A 200 -20.02 4.26 0.17
C ILE A 200 -18.50 4.08 -0.01
N ALA A 201 -17.67 4.76 0.78
CA ALA A 201 -16.21 4.61 0.72
C ALA A 201 -15.78 3.16 1.02
N LEU A 202 -16.39 2.53 2.04
CA LEU A 202 -16.12 1.14 2.39
C LEU A 202 -16.50 0.17 1.26
N LEU A 203 -17.60 0.43 0.53
CA LEU A 203 -17.97 -0.35 -0.65
C LEU A 203 -17.00 -0.13 -1.81
N MET A 204 -16.54 1.11 -2.04
CA MET A 204 -15.55 1.42 -3.07
C MET A 204 -14.20 0.74 -2.79
N ALA A 205 -13.81 0.58 -1.52
CA ALA A 205 -12.61 -0.15 -1.11
C ALA A 205 -12.64 -1.65 -1.51
N MET A 206 -13.80 -2.18 -1.88
CA MET A 206 -13.96 -3.56 -2.34
C MET A 206 -14.00 -3.69 -3.87
N LYS A 207 -13.83 -2.60 -4.64
CA LYS A 207 -14.00 -2.62 -6.11
C LYS A 207 -13.07 -3.59 -6.85
N PHE A 208 -11.87 -3.83 -6.32
CA PHE A 208 -10.90 -4.78 -6.89
C PHE A 208 -10.95 -6.16 -6.21
N TYR A 209 -11.84 -6.36 -5.24
CA TYR A 209 -12.02 -7.66 -4.59
C TYR A 209 -12.66 -8.64 -5.59
N ARG A 210 -11.90 -9.66 -5.99
CA ARG A 210 -12.42 -10.71 -6.88
C ARG A 210 -13.03 -11.83 -6.04
N ILE A 211 -14.34 -11.99 -6.12
CA ILE A 211 -15.01 -13.17 -5.59
C ILE A 211 -14.59 -14.36 -6.47
N LYS A 212 -13.77 -15.27 -5.94
CA LYS A 212 -13.66 -16.61 -6.52
C LYS A 212 -15.01 -17.28 -6.28
N VAL A 213 -15.87 -17.28 -7.30
CA VAL A 213 -17.02 -18.18 -7.34
C VAL A 213 -16.41 -19.57 -7.43
N GLY A 214 -16.32 -20.26 -6.29
CA GLY A 214 -15.95 -21.66 -6.28
C GLY A 214 -16.91 -22.37 -7.21
N ILE A 215 -16.39 -22.93 -8.30
CA ILE A 215 -17.14 -23.90 -9.08
C ILE A 215 -17.37 -25.05 -8.11
N PHE A 216 -18.56 -25.08 -7.51
CA PHE A 216 -19.06 -26.25 -6.81
C PHE A 216 -19.15 -27.35 -7.86
N TYR A 217 -18.08 -28.13 -8.01
CA TYR A 217 -18.18 -29.46 -8.60
C TYR A 217 -19.05 -30.26 -7.63
N TYR A 218 -20.35 -30.31 -7.94
CA TYR A 218 -21.23 -31.33 -7.39
C TYR A 218 -20.60 -32.68 -7.73
N LYS A 219 -20.14 -33.39 -6.70
CA LYS A 219 -19.90 -34.83 -6.75
C LYS A 219 -21.20 -35.55 -6.42
#